data_AF-A0A233W2P5-F1
#
_entry.id   AF-A0A233W2P5-F1
#
_cell.length_a   1.000
_cell.length_b   1.000
_cell.length_c   1.000
_cell.angle_alpha   90.00
_cell.angle_beta   90.00
_cell.angle_gamma   90.00
#
_symmetry.space_group_name_H-M   'P 1'
#
loop_
_entity.id
_entity.type
_entity.pdbx_description
1 polymer ?
#
loop_
_entity_poly.entity_id
_entity_poly.type
_entity_poly.pdbx_seq_one_letter_code
_entity_poly.pdbx_strand_id
1 'polypeptide(L)' 'MAKDDYNVIVFKILIYLYAVLKRITVFDINELKMAVGGINENYLNDLLEMMQKEGFIDCLFFAYASY' A
#
# COMPACT_ATOMS: atom_id res chain seq x y z
N MET A 1 -6.19 5.16 -15.42
CA MET A 1 -5.73 6.03 -14.32
C MET A 1 -4.59 6.89 -14.85
N ALA A 2 -4.56 8.20 -14.59
CA ALA A 2 -3.41 8.98 -15.01
C ALA A 2 -2.17 8.44 -14.27
N LYS A 3 -1.06 8.28 -14.99
CA LYS A 3 0.17 7.68 -14.44
C LYS A 3 0.69 8.44 -13.21
N ASP A 4 0.41 9.73 -13.15
CA ASP A 4 0.80 10.61 -12.04
C ASP A 4 0.04 10.29 -10.75
N ASP A 5 -1.27 10.02 -10.82
CA ASP A 5 -2.07 9.64 -9.65
C ASP A 5 -1.56 8.33 -9.04
N TYR A 6 -1.18 7.36 -9.88
CA TYR A 6 -0.59 6.10 -9.43
C TYR A 6 0.72 6.33 -8.68
N ASN A 7 1.66 7.09 -9.26
CA ASN A 7 2.96 7.35 -8.65
C ASN A 7 2.85 8.08 -7.30
N VAL A 8 1.90 9.02 -7.18
CA VAL A 8 1.64 9.73 -5.91
C VAL A 8 1.16 8.76 -4.83
N ILE A 9 0.27 7.83 -5.18
CA ILE A 9 -0.24 6.84 -4.24
C ILE A 9 0.88 5.87 -3.83
N VAL A 10 1.64 5.34 -4.79
CA VAL A 10 2.80 4.48 -4.52
C VAL A 10 3.79 5.15 -3.57
N PHE A 11 4.12 6.43 -3.82
CA PHE A 11 5.04 7.18 -2.97
C PHE A 11 4.52 7.33 -1.53
N LYS A 12 3.23 7.60 -1.35
CA LYS A 12 2.60 7.67 -0.02
C LYS A 12 2.66 6.33 0.72
N ILE A 13 2.40 5.22 0.02
CA ILE A 13 2.51 3.86 0.59
C ILE A 13 3.95 3.61 1.04
N LEU A 14 4.94 3.91 0.19
CA LEU A 14 6.35 3.72 0.53
C LEU A 14 6.79 4.58 1.72
N ILE A 15 6.34 5.83 1.84
CA ILE A 15 6.60 6.67 3.02
C ILE A 15 6.06 6.01 4.29
N TYR A 16 4.82 5.53 4.24
CA TYR A 16 4.20 4.88 5.41
C TYR A 16 4.97 3.62 5.81
N LEU A 17 5.26 2.73 4.85
CA LEU A 17 6.03 1.51 5.09
C LEU A 17 7.45 1.82 5.59
N TYR A 18 8.07 2.89 5.10
CA TYR A 18 9.38 3.33 5.58
C TYR A 18 9.34 3.85 7.02
N ALA A 19 8.26 4.55 7.42
CA ALA A 19 8.07 4.96 8.81
C ALA A 19 7.90 3.76 9.75
N VAL A 20 7.17 2.73 9.30
CA VAL A 20 7.06 1.44 10.01
C VAL A 20 8.44 0.78 10.12
N LEU A 21 9.21 0.73 9.04
CA LEU A 21 10.57 0.16 9.02
C LEU A 21 11.51 0.89 9.99
N LYS A 22 11.38 2.22 10.10
CA LYS A 22 12.11 3.04 11.07
C LYS A 22 11.61 2.94 12.51
N ARG A 23 10.57 2.16 12.77
CA ARG A 23 9.91 2.04 14.09
C ARG A 23 9.37 3.37 14.61
N ILE A 24 9.02 4.29 13.71
CA ILE A 24 8.36 5.55 14.05
C ILE A 24 6.88 5.31 14.33
N THR A 25 6.28 4.34 13.62
CA THR A 25 4.91 3.87 13.84
C THR A 25 4.83 2.35 13.77
N VAL A 26 3.72 1.78 14.24
CA VAL A 26 3.34 0.38 14.05
C VAL A 26 2.42 0.30 12.84
N PHE A 27 2.55 -0.77 12.05
CA PHE A 27 1.68 -0.95 10.89
C PHE A 27 0.21 -1.08 11.31
N ASP A 28 -0.63 -0.20 10.77
CA ASP A 28 -2.08 -0.25 10.87
C ASP A 28 -2.70 0.01 9.49
N ILE A 29 -3.63 -0.86 9.08
CA ILE A 29 -4.23 -0.81 7.75
C ILE A 29 -5.15 0.40 7.57
N ASN A 30 -5.81 0.87 8.63
CA ASN A 30 -6.68 2.05 8.56
C ASN A 30 -5.85 3.32 8.48
N GLU A 31 -4.74 3.41 9.21
CA GLU A 31 -3.79 4.51 9.07
C GLU A 31 -3.18 4.57 7.68
N LEU A 32 -2.78 3.42 7.11
CA LEU A 32 -2.31 3.36 5.72
C LEU A 32 -3.38 3.89 4.77
N LYS A 33 -4.62 3.36 4.86
CA LYS A 33 -5.76 3.80 4.03
C LYS A 33 -5.99 5.31 4.15
N MET A 34 -5.89 5.88 5.35
CA MET A 34 -5.99 7.33 5.56
C MET A 34 -4.83 8.09 4.92
N ALA A 35 -3.59 7.60 5.07
CA ALA A 35 -2.39 8.22 4.50
C ALA A 35 -2.42 8.30 2.96
N VAL A 36 -2.99 7.29 2.28
CA VAL A 36 -3.19 7.31 0.82
C VAL A 36 -4.40 8.11 0.35
N GLY A 37 -5.27 8.58 1.25
CA GLY A 37 -6.41 9.44 0.92
C GLY A 37 -7.77 8.75 0.89
N GLY A 38 -7.96 7.69 1.68
CA GLY A 38 -9.27 7.06 1.88
C GLY A 38 -9.71 6.19 0.70
N ILE A 39 -8.78 5.43 0.12
CA ILE A 39 -9.08 4.52 -0.98
C ILE A 39 -9.81 3.25 -0.51
N ASN A 40 -10.63 2.68 -1.40
CA ASN A 40 -11.30 1.41 -1.15
C ASN A 40 -10.27 0.26 -1.00
N GLU A 41 -10.61 -0.74 -0.20
CA GLU A 41 -9.76 -1.90 0.09
C GLU A 41 -9.40 -2.73 -1.14
N ASN A 42 -10.35 -2.98 -2.04
CA ASN A 42 -10.08 -3.73 -3.27
C ASN A 42 -9.04 -3.00 -4.12
N TYR A 43 -9.18 -1.68 -4.23
CA TYR A 43 -8.26 -0.85 -4.99
C TYR A 43 -6.87 -0.77 -4.33
N LEU A 44 -6.80 -0.74 -2.99
CA LEU A 44 -5.54 -0.86 -2.26
C LEU A 44 -4.86 -2.22 -2.51
N ASN A 45 -5.63 -3.32 -2.54
CA ASN A 45 -5.08 -4.64 -2.82
C ASN A 45 -4.49 -4.71 -4.23
N ASP A 46 -5.21 -4.23 -5.25
CA ASP A 46 -4.72 -4.16 -6.62
C ASP A 46 -3.42 -3.34 -6.71
N LEU A 47 -3.36 -2.19 -6.03
CA LEU A 47 -2.18 -1.34 -5.97
C LEU A 47 -0.97 -2.05 -5.34
N LEU A 48 -1.18 -2.72 -4.21
CA LEU A 48 -0.14 -3.47 -3.52
C LEU A 48 0.38 -4.63 -4.38
N GLU A 49 -0.50 -5.32 -5.11
CA GLU A 49 -0.12 -6.38 -6.06
C GLU A 49 0.70 -5.81 -7.23
N MET A 50 0.29 -4.67 -7.79
CA MET A 50 1.06 -3.97 -8.83
C MET A 50 2.44 -3.53 -8.32
N MET A 51 2.50 -2.93 -7.14
CA MET A 51 3.77 -2.51 -6.52
C MET A 51 4.72 -3.68 -6.29
N GLN A 52 4.20 -4.85 -5.92
CA GLN A 52 5.01 -6.06 -5.78
C GLN A 52 5.51 -6.56 -7.14
N LYS A 53 4.65 -6.61 -8.17
CA LYS A 53 5.03 -7.01 -9.54
C LYS A 53 6.09 -6.09 -10.13
N GLU A 54 6.02 -4.80 -9.83
CA GLU A 54 6.97 -3.77 -10.29
C GLU A 54 8.25 -3.72 -9.43
N GLY A 55 8.32 -4.46 -8.33
CA GLY A 55 9.52 -4.58 -7.47
C GLY A 55 9.70 -3.44 -6.47
N PHE A 56 8.65 -2.66 -6.18
CA PHE A 56 8.70 -1.59 -5.17
C PHE A 56 8.66 -2.12 -3.74
N ILE A 57 7.97 -3.25 -3.53
CA ILE A 57 7.79 -3.92 -2.24
C ILE A 57 7.89 -5.42 -2.44
N ASP A 58 8.30 -6.14 -1.40
CA ASP A 58 8.44 -7.60 -1.44
C ASP A 58 7.79 -8.23 -0.20
N CYS A 59 7.51 -9.53 -0.26
CA CYS A 59 6.94 -10.34 0.83
C CYS A 59 5.55 -9.92 1.30
N LEU A 60 4.70 -9.41 0.40
CA LEU A 60 3.27 -9.30 0.64
C LEU A 60 2.59 -10.67 0.49
N PHE A 61 1.81 -11.04 1.50
CA PHE A 61 0.99 -12.25 1.48
C PHE A 61 -0.50 -11.85 1.48
N PHE A 62 -1.17 -12.09 0.37
CA PHE A 62 -2.61 -11.90 0.25
C PHE A 62 -3.32 -13.16 0.74
N ALA A 63 -3.98 -13.08 1.89
CA ALA A 63 -4.82 -14.15 2.39
C ALA A 63 -6.24 -13.99 1.80
N TYR A 64 -6.55 -14.75 0.76
CA TYR A 64 -7.92 -14.81 0.24
C TYR A 64 -8.74 -15.71 1.16
N ALA A 65 -9.70 -15.13 1.88
CA ALA A 65 -10.71 -15.92 2.58
C ALA A 65 -11.54 -16.68 1.52
N SER A 66 -11.32 -17.98 1.42
CA SER A 66 -12.18 -18.85 0.62
C SER A 66 -13.48 -19.06 1.40
N TYR A 67 -14.60 -18.57 0.84
CA TYR A 67 -15.96 -18.84 1.31
C TYR A 67 -16.52 -20.09 0.62
#